data_AF-A0A2X0Y2J1-F1
#
_entry.id   AF-A0A2X0Y2J1-F1
#
_cell.length_a   1.000
_cell.length_b   1.000
_cell.length_c   1.000
_cell.angle_alpha   90.00
_cell.angle_beta   90.00
_cell.angle_gamma   90.00
#
_symmetry.space_group_name_H-M   'P 1'
#
loop_
_entity.id
_entity.type
_entity.pdbx_description
1 polymer ?
#
loop_
_entity_poly.entity_id
_entity_poly.type
_entity_poly.pdbx_seq_one_letter_code
_entity_poly.pdbx_strand_id
1 'polypeptide(L)'
;MFCNQCGRENPEDSKFCSGCGGSLVTDTGTKDDEKNISEKKGSKKKLIISTILGLLLVIGGIGAFFVYQKKQEEKRVQEYVEEMAINSFNMYLEVLENAIVISMYSETWSDAIDYGNDFNVELANLKDAYKEKGILQELTETQTEIQHSMKYLQDVPEGYEEVYGVLKEMYGVYVEFADQAQSPTGSLLSFNSKTNDLYSKFNSLFEEYLITMPADVKEEYETYVDKNKNKEEEETEDTEN
;
A
#
# COMPACT_ATOMS: atom_id res chain seq x y z
N MET A 1 -48.51 63.34 37.35
CA MET A 1 -49.31 62.15 36.96
C MET A 1 -48.95 60.92 37.80
N PHE A 2 -49.90 60.03 38.09
CA PHE A 2 -49.64 58.78 38.83
C PHE A 2 -49.38 57.62 37.87
N CYS A 3 -48.38 56.79 38.17
CA CYS A 3 -48.06 55.60 37.38
C CYS A 3 -49.16 54.53 37.53
N ASN A 4 -49.73 54.07 36.42
CA ASN A 4 -50.78 53.04 36.41
C ASN A 4 -50.28 51.63 36.82
N GLN A 5 -48.95 51.40 36.85
CA GLN A 5 -48.38 50.10 37.24
C GLN A 5 -48.05 50.02 38.74
N CYS A 6 -47.50 51.09 39.33
CA CYS A 6 -47.01 51.05 40.72
C CYS A 6 -47.60 52.12 41.65
N GLY A 7 -48.44 53.01 41.14
CA GLY A 7 -49.12 54.05 41.92
C GLY A 7 -48.22 55.21 42.38
N ARG A 8 -46.93 55.25 42.00
CA ARG A 8 -46.03 56.35 42.36
C ARG A 8 -46.37 57.63 41.58
N GLU A 9 -46.36 58.77 42.27
CA GLU A 9 -46.50 60.09 41.66
C GLU A 9 -45.23 60.47 40.89
N ASN A 10 -45.39 60.97 39.67
CA ASN A 10 -44.31 61.45 38.80
C ASN A 10 -44.66 62.83 38.21
N PRO A 11 -43.66 63.65 37.86
CA PRO A 11 -43.87 64.90 37.13
C PRO A 11 -44.69 64.70 35.85
N GLU A 12 -45.49 65.70 35.46
CA GLU A 12 -46.40 65.64 34.29
C GLU A 12 -45.68 65.43 32.94
N ASP A 13 -44.39 65.76 32.84
CA ASP A 13 -43.57 65.63 31.63
C ASP A 13 -42.72 64.34 31.59
N SER A 14 -42.83 63.48 32.61
CA SER A 14 -42.02 62.27 32.72
C SER A 14 -42.47 61.20 31.72
N LYS A 15 -41.55 60.78 30.84
CA LYS A 15 -41.81 59.70 29.86
C LYS A 15 -41.81 58.30 30.48
N PHE A 16 -41.13 58.11 31.61
CA PHE A 16 -41.01 56.84 32.33
C PHE A 16 -41.13 57.06 33.83
N CYS A 17 -41.67 56.06 34.54
CA CYS A 17 -41.84 56.08 35.98
C CYS A 17 -40.51 55.93 36.71
N SER A 18 -40.18 56.88 37.59
CA SER A 18 -38.97 56.85 38.43
C SER A 18 -38.93 55.73 39.46
N GLY A 19 -40.07 55.08 39.74
CA GLY A 19 -40.19 54.01 40.73
C GLY A 19 -40.01 52.61 40.18
N CYS A 20 -40.65 52.30 39.04
CA CYS A 20 -40.64 50.96 38.46
C CYS A 20 -40.13 50.91 37.01
N GLY A 21 -39.83 52.06 36.40
CA GLY A 21 -39.35 52.15 35.02
C GLY A 21 -40.43 52.04 33.93
N GLY A 22 -41.71 51.89 34.30
CA GLY A 22 -42.81 51.75 33.32
C GLY A 22 -43.06 53.02 32.50
N SER A 23 -43.39 52.87 31.21
CA SER A 23 -43.71 54.00 30.32
C SER A 23 -44.99 54.72 30.73
N LEU A 24 -44.98 56.05 30.66
CA LEU A 24 -46.11 56.92 31.05
C LEU A 24 -46.74 57.65 29.87
N VAL A 25 -46.28 57.42 28.64
CA VAL A 25 -46.80 58.08 27.43
C VAL A 25 -48.07 57.38 26.95
N THR A 26 -49.18 58.10 26.82
CA THR A 26 -50.44 57.64 26.20
C THR A 26 -50.56 58.18 24.78
N ASP A 27 -50.59 57.29 23.78
CA ASP A 27 -50.80 57.63 22.36
C ASP A 27 -52.23 58.13 22.11
N THR A 28 -52.37 59.37 21.64
CA THR A 28 -53.61 59.90 21.06
C THR A 28 -53.37 60.36 19.61
N GLY A 29 -53.81 59.54 18.66
CA GLY A 29 -54.62 59.93 17.50
C GLY A 29 -54.00 60.70 16.31
N THR A 30 -53.91 59.97 15.18
CA THR A 30 -54.28 60.36 13.78
C THR A 30 -53.46 61.46 13.07
N LYS A 31 -53.06 61.40 11.79
CA LYS A 31 -53.71 60.92 10.56
C LYS A 31 -52.68 60.93 9.40
N ASP A 32 -53.00 60.14 8.37
CA ASP A 32 -52.67 60.25 6.95
C ASP A 32 -51.20 60.11 6.48
N ASP A 33 -50.89 59.02 5.78
CA ASP A 33 -50.49 59.06 4.36
C ASP A 33 -50.27 57.66 3.77
N GLU A 34 -50.71 57.53 2.52
CA GLU A 34 -50.45 56.47 1.53
C GLU A 34 -49.11 55.70 1.68
N LYS A 35 -49.20 54.35 1.71
CA LYS A 35 -48.43 53.48 0.80
C LYS A 35 -48.77 52.00 0.94
N ASN A 36 -49.18 51.41 -0.19
CA ASN A 36 -48.77 50.10 -0.69
C ASN A 36 -48.37 49.04 0.37
N ILE A 37 -49.31 48.15 0.72
CA ILE A 37 -48.96 46.81 1.20
C ILE A 37 -49.22 45.83 0.05
N SER A 38 -48.19 45.65 -0.78
CA SER A 38 -48.02 44.40 -1.51
C SER A 38 -47.73 43.32 -0.47
N GLU A 39 -48.64 42.37 -0.29
CA GLU A 39 -48.34 41.12 0.40
C GLU A 39 -47.18 40.42 -0.33
N LYS A 40 -45.96 40.50 0.21
CA LYS A 40 -44.87 39.62 -0.22
C LYS A 40 -45.16 38.22 0.32
N LYS A 41 -46.00 37.48 -0.39
CA LYS A 41 -46.13 36.03 -0.28
C LYS A 41 -44.80 35.41 -0.74
N GLY A 42 -43.84 35.32 0.18
CA GLY A 42 -42.51 34.76 -0.08
C GLY A 42 -42.66 33.36 -0.67
N SER A 43 -42.24 33.18 -1.93
CA SER A 43 -42.51 31.97 -2.69
C SER A 43 -41.75 30.79 -2.09
N LYS A 44 -42.46 29.89 -1.40
CA LYS A 44 -41.95 28.58 -0.96
C LYS A 44 -41.26 27.79 -2.10
N LYS A 45 -41.59 28.09 -3.37
CA LYS A 45 -40.95 27.55 -4.58
C LYS A 45 -39.44 27.82 -4.68
N LYS A 46 -38.91 28.98 -4.26
CA LYS A 46 -37.46 29.27 -4.33
C LYS A 46 -36.64 28.52 -3.27
N LEU A 47 -37.23 28.26 -2.10
CA LEU A 47 -36.64 27.43 -1.06
C LEU A 47 -36.58 25.96 -1.50
N ILE A 48 -37.66 25.44 -2.09
CA ILE A 48 -37.71 24.05 -2.61
C ILE A 48 -36.67 23.85 -3.72
N ILE A 49 -36.52 24.79 -4.65
CA ILE A 49 -35.51 24.70 -5.73
C ILE A 49 -34.10 24.73 -5.16
N SER A 50 -33.82 25.58 -4.17
CA SER A 50 -32.51 25.64 -3.50
C SER A 50 -32.18 24.34 -2.77
N THR A 51 -33.16 23.73 -2.10
CA THR A 51 -32.98 22.44 -1.41
C THR A 51 -32.73 21.32 -2.40
N ILE A 52 -33.49 21.24 -3.51
CA ILE A 52 -33.29 20.24 -4.56
C ILE A 52 -31.91 20.39 -5.21
N LEU A 53 -31.47 21.61 -5.51
CA LEU A 53 -30.16 21.87 -6.10
C LEU A 53 -29.02 21.49 -5.15
N GLY A 54 -29.15 21.80 -3.85
CA GLY A 54 -28.20 21.36 -2.82
C GLY A 54 -28.13 19.83 -2.70
N LEU A 55 -29.27 19.15 -2.75
CA LEU A 55 -29.34 17.68 -2.70
C LEU A 55 -28.68 17.03 -3.93
N LEU A 56 -28.88 17.61 -5.13
CA LEU A 56 -28.21 17.16 -6.36
C LEU A 56 -26.69 17.34 -6.29
N LEU A 57 -26.18 18.44 -5.72
CA LEU A 57 -24.74 18.65 -5.53
C LEU A 57 -24.15 17.65 -4.54
N VAL A 58 -24.86 17.34 -3.45
CA VAL A 58 -24.43 16.32 -2.47
C VAL A 58 -24.39 14.94 -3.11
N ILE A 59 -25.43 14.54 -3.84
CA ILE A 59 -25.46 13.25 -4.56
C ILE A 59 -24.35 13.18 -5.61
N GLY A 60 -24.13 14.26 -6.38
CA GLY A 60 -23.06 14.34 -7.37
C GLY A 60 -21.66 14.24 -6.74
N GLY A 61 -21.45 14.91 -5.59
CA GLY A 61 -20.21 14.82 -4.82
C GLY A 61 -19.95 13.42 -4.27
N ILE A 62 -20.98 12.76 -3.73
CA ILE A 62 -20.89 11.36 -3.26
C ILE A 62 -20.58 10.42 -4.43
N GLY A 63 -21.25 10.58 -5.57
CA GLY A 63 -20.98 9.79 -6.77
C GLY A 63 -19.55 9.97 -7.28
N ALA A 64 -19.07 11.21 -7.36
CA ALA A 64 -17.69 11.51 -7.74
C ALA A 64 -16.67 10.90 -6.76
N PHE A 65 -16.96 10.94 -5.45
CA PHE A 65 -16.12 10.32 -4.42
C PHE A 65 -16.03 8.80 -4.59
N PHE A 66 -17.16 8.10 -4.79
CA PHE A 66 -17.16 6.65 -5.00
C PHE A 66 -16.45 6.26 -6.30
N VAL A 67 -16.62 7.03 -7.40
CA VAL A 67 -15.89 6.79 -8.65
C VAL A 67 -14.39 6.98 -8.45
N TYR A 68 -13.99 8.03 -7.73
CA TYR A 68 -12.59 8.29 -7.40
C TYR A 68 -11.99 7.17 -6.56
N GLN A 69 -12.69 6.73 -5.52
CA GLN A 69 -12.27 5.63 -4.64
C GLN A 69 -12.12 4.33 -5.43
N LYS A 70 -13.08 3.98 -6.27
CA LYS A 70 -13.02 2.78 -7.13
C LYS A 70 -11.82 2.82 -8.06
N LYS A 71 -11.57 3.96 -8.72
CA LYS A 71 -10.40 4.13 -9.59
C LYS A 71 -9.08 4.00 -8.84
N GLN A 72 -9.02 4.50 -7.61
CA GLN A 72 -7.84 4.37 -6.76
C GLN A 72 -7.60 2.92 -6.34
N GLU A 73 -8.65 2.19 -6.02
CA GLU A 73 -8.61 0.76 -5.74
C GLU A 73 -8.16 -0.06 -6.94
N GLU A 74 -8.72 0.19 -8.13
CA GLU A 74 -8.28 -0.46 -9.38
C GLU A 74 -6.77 -0.25 -9.63
N LYS A 75 -6.27 0.98 -9.42
CA LYS A 75 -4.83 1.28 -9.55
C LYS A 75 -3.97 0.54 -8.51
N ARG A 76 -4.44 0.46 -7.26
CA ARG A 76 -3.75 -0.27 -6.18
C ARG A 76 -3.64 -1.76 -6.52
N VAL A 77 -4.74 -2.36 -6.99
CA VAL A 77 -4.77 -3.77 -7.38
C VAL A 77 -3.84 -4.02 -8.56
N GLN A 78 -3.82 -3.13 -9.55
CA GLN A 78 -2.90 -3.25 -10.68
C GLN A 78 -1.42 -3.20 -10.23
N GLU A 79 -1.03 -2.22 -9.41
CA GLU A 79 0.33 -2.13 -8.87
C GLU A 79 0.69 -3.36 -8.01
N TYR A 80 -0.27 -3.89 -7.24
CA TYR A 80 -0.10 -5.11 -6.47
C TYR A 80 0.15 -6.34 -7.34
N VAL A 81 -0.61 -6.49 -8.43
CA VAL A 81 -0.48 -7.58 -9.40
C VAL A 81 0.88 -7.56 -10.08
N GLU A 82 1.32 -6.38 -10.55
CA GLU A 82 2.63 -6.18 -11.16
C GLU A 82 3.76 -6.51 -10.19
N GLU A 83 3.71 -5.95 -8.98
CA GLU A 83 4.72 -6.18 -7.97
C GLU A 83 4.80 -7.66 -7.56
N MET A 84 3.66 -8.34 -7.45
CA MET A 84 3.60 -9.76 -7.12
C MET A 84 4.22 -10.63 -8.23
N ALA A 85 3.90 -10.33 -9.49
CA ALA A 85 4.44 -11.04 -10.65
C ALA A 85 5.96 -10.87 -10.75
N ILE A 86 6.46 -9.64 -10.66
CA ILE A 86 7.90 -9.34 -10.73
C ILE A 86 8.65 -9.99 -9.57
N ASN A 87 8.15 -9.81 -8.34
CA ASN A 87 8.86 -10.26 -7.16
C ASN A 87 8.91 -11.79 -7.04
N SER A 88 7.85 -12.50 -7.44
CA SER A 88 7.85 -13.96 -7.48
C SER A 88 8.84 -14.52 -8.50
N PHE A 89 8.95 -13.89 -9.67
CA PHE A 89 9.94 -14.23 -10.69
C PHE A 89 11.37 -13.97 -10.19
N ASN A 90 11.63 -12.78 -9.64
CA ASN A 90 12.95 -12.41 -9.10
C ASN A 90 13.37 -13.38 -7.99
N MET A 91 12.45 -13.75 -7.09
CA MET A 91 12.72 -14.73 -6.05
C MET A 91 13.08 -16.11 -6.61
N TYR A 92 12.40 -16.55 -7.68
CA TYR A 92 12.73 -17.80 -8.37
C TYR A 92 14.13 -17.74 -9.00
N LEU A 93 14.47 -16.66 -9.71
CA LEU A 93 15.81 -16.48 -10.29
C LEU A 93 16.90 -16.45 -9.22
N GLU A 94 16.68 -15.69 -8.15
CA GLU A 94 17.62 -15.61 -7.03
C GLU A 94 17.87 -16.98 -6.39
N VAL A 95 16.86 -17.84 -6.27
CA VAL A 95 17.07 -19.20 -5.78
C VAL A 95 18.00 -19.99 -6.72
N LEU A 96 17.93 -19.79 -8.04
CA LEU A 96 18.87 -20.43 -8.97
C LEU A 96 20.30 -19.90 -8.81
N GLU A 97 20.47 -18.58 -8.68
CA GLU A 97 21.80 -17.97 -8.48
C GLU A 97 22.42 -18.37 -7.15
N ASN A 98 21.65 -18.33 -6.06
CA ASN A 98 22.09 -18.80 -4.76
C ASN A 98 22.43 -20.30 -4.78
N ALA A 99 21.72 -21.12 -5.57
CA ALA A 99 22.02 -22.54 -5.72
C ALA A 99 23.39 -22.78 -6.38
N ILE A 100 23.81 -21.92 -7.33
CA ILE A 100 25.15 -22.00 -7.93
C ILE A 100 26.22 -21.75 -6.87
N VAL A 101 26.07 -20.67 -6.09
CA VAL A 101 27.01 -20.34 -5.00
C VAL A 101 27.08 -21.45 -3.95
N ILE A 102 25.92 -21.98 -3.55
CA ILE A 102 25.83 -23.11 -2.61
C ILE A 102 26.53 -24.37 -3.15
N SER A 103 26.33 -24.69 -4.44
CA SER A 103 26.96 -25.83 -5.08
C SER A 103 28.48 -25.71 -5.07
N MET A 104 29.01 -24.53 -5.39
CA MET A 104 30.45 -24.26 -5.38
C MET A 104 31.05 -24.36 -3.97
N TYR A 105 30.33 -23.92 -2.94
CA TYR A 105 30.73 -24.15 -1.55
C TYR A 105 30.78 -25.64 -1.21
N SER A 106 29.75 -26.41 -1.58
CA SER A 106 29.71 -27.86 -1.35
C SER A 106 30.88 -28.57 -2.06
N GLU A 107 31.15 -28.22 -3.32
CA GLU A 107 32.25 -28.80 -4.11
C GLU A 107 33.61 -28.48 -3.48
N THR A 108 33.87 -27.21 -3.17
CA THR A 108 35.13 -26.77 -2.54
C THR A 108 35.35 -27.48 -1.20
N TRP A 109 34.28 -27.66 -0.41
CA TRP A 109 34.35 -28.37 0.86
C TRP A 109 34.66 -29.87 0.66
N SER A 110 34.00 -30.52 -0.30
CA SER A 110 34.23 -31.93 -0.63
C SER A 110 35.65 -32.17 -1.11
N ASP A 111 36.13 -31.34 -2.04
CA ASP A 111 37.48 -31.42 -2.59
C ASP A 111 38.53 -31.26 -1.49
N ALA A 112 38.35 -30.29 -0.60
CA ALA A 112 39.27 -30.10 0.53
C ALA A 112 39.39 -31.38 1.39
N ILE A 113 38.28 -32.09 1.61
CA ILE A 113 38.28 -33.36 2.35
C ILE A 113 39.00 -34.46 1.55
N ASP A 114 38.67 -34.61 0.27
CA ASP A 114 39.22 -35.67 -0.59
C ASP A 114 40.73 -35.53 -0.77
N TYR A 115 41.24 -34.30 -0.82
CA TYR A 115 42.67 -34.01 -0.93
C TYR A 115 43.38 -33.82 0.41
N GLY A 116 42.66 -33.82 1.53
CA GLY A 116 43.23 -33.64 2.87
C GLY A 116 43.72 -32.21 3.17
N ASN A 117 43.15 -31.20 2.50
CA ASN A 117 43.39 -29.78 2.74
C ASN A 117 42.58 -29.29 3.95
N ASP A 118 42.97 -28.14 4.53
CA ASP A 118 42.15 -27.48 5.55
C ASP A 118 40.95 -26.82 4.87
N PHE A 119 39.78 -27.46 5.00
CA PHE A 119 38.55 -26.97 4.40
C PHE A 119 38.17 -25.54 4.85
N ASN A 120 38.56 -25.09 6.05
CA ASN A 120 38.24 -23.72 6.47
C ASN A 120 39.03 -22.70 5.66
N VAL A 121 40.26 -23.03 5.28
CA VAL A 121 41.11 -22.17 4.43
C VAL A 121 40.54 -22.12 3.02
N GLU A 122 40.19 -23.26 2.43
CA GLU A 122 39.62 -23.30 1.07
C GLU A 122 38.28 -22.55 0.98
N LEU A 123 37.39 -22.73 1.96
CA LEU A 123 36.11 -22.02 2.03
C LEU A 123 36.30 -20.51 2.23
N ALA A 124 37.29 -20.10 3.03
CA ALA A 124 37.61 -18.68 3.22
C ALA A 124 38.12 -18.06 1.91
N ASN A 125 39.01 -18.76 1.19
CA ASN A 125 39.51 -18.32 -0.11
C ASN A 125 38.38 -18.15 -1.14
N LEU A 126 37.46 -19.12 -1.22
CA LEU A 126 36.30 -19.02 -2.10
C LEU A 126 35.40 -17.83 -1.73
N LYS A 127 35.12 -17.66 -0.44
CA LYS A 127 34.31 -16.53 0.06
C LYS A 127 34.96 -15.18 -0.27
N ASP A 128 36.28 -15.06 -0.13
CA ASP A 128 36.99 -13.83 -0.46
C ASP A 128 36.98 -13.57 -1.97
N ALA A 129 37.13 -14.61 -2.80
CA ALA A 129 36.96 -14.48 -4.25
C ALA A 129 35.55 -14.00 -4.64
N TYR A 130 34.50 -14.46 -3.95
CA TYR A 130 33.14 -13.96 -4.17
C TYR A 130 32.95 -12.50 -3.75
N LYS A 131 33.56 -12.07 -2.64
CA LYS A 131 33.55 -10.65 -2.24
C LYS A 131 34.27 -9.79 -3.26
N GLU A 132 35.46 -10.21 -3.70
CA GLU A 132 36.26 -9.45 -4.67
C GLU A 132 35.54 -9.28 -6.02
N LYS A 133 34.77 -10.28 -6.43
CA LYS A 133 33.96 -10.25 -7.66
C LYS A 133 32.62 -9.53 -7.51
N GLY A 134 32.24 -9.09 -6.30
CA GLY A 134 30.95 -8.44 -6.06
C GLY A 134 29.75 -9.40 -5.92
N ILE A 135 29.93 -10.71 -6.13
CA ILE A 135 28.84 -11.71 -6.12
C ILE A 135 28.04 -11.66 -4.81
N LEU A 136 28.70 -11.62 -3.65
CA LEU A 136 27.97 -11.57 -2.38
C LEU A 136 27.24 -10.24 -2.17
N GLN A 137 27.75 -9.15 -2.75
CA GLN A 137 27.10 -7.85 -2.68
C GLN A 137 25.82 -7.86 -3.52
N GLU A 138 25.91 -8.34 -4.77
CA GLU A 138 24.76 -8.48 -5.68
C GLU A 138 23.64 -9.31 -5.04
N LEU A 139 23.96 -10.50 -4.51
CA LEU A 139 22.97 -11.34 -3.81
C LEU A 139 22.32 -10.62 -2.61
N THR A 140 23.08 -9.81 -1.88
CA THR A 140 22.56 -9.07 -0.71
C THR A 140 21.65 -7.91 -1.15
N GLU A 141 22.01 -7.24 -2.23
CA GLU A 141 21.24 -6.13 -2.81
C GLU A 141 19.91 -6.65 -3.36
N THR A 142 19.90 -7.71 -4.18
CA THR A 142 18.66 -8.30 -4.70
C THR A 142 17.78 -8.86 -3.58
N GLN A 143 18.36 -9.52 -2.57
CA GLN A 143 17.59 -9.97 -1.39
C GLN A 143 16.89 -8.80 -0.67
N THR A 144 17.53 -7.63 -0.63
CA THR A 144 16.97 -6.41 -0.05
C THR A 144 15.81 -5.86 -0.90
N GLU A 145 15.92 -5.90 -2.22
CA GLU A 145 14.86 -5.52 -3.15
C GLU A 145 13.63 -6.43 -3.00
N ILE A 146 13.84 -7.75 -2.99
CA ILE A 146 12.77 -8.73 -2.75
C ILE A 146 12.11 -8.49 -1.39
N GLN A 147 12.90 -8.22 -0.34
CA GLN A 147 12.34 -7.89 0.96
C GLN A 147 11.51 -6.61 0.92
N HIS A 148 11.94 -5.58 0.19
CA HIS A 148 11.20 -4.34 0.06
C HIS A 148 9.85 -4.58 -0.63
N SER A 149 9.86 -5.32 -1.73
CA SER A 149 8.66 -5.75 -2.44
C SER A 149 7.70 -6.54 -1.53
N MET A 150 8.21 -7.52 -0.78
CA MET A 150 7.40 -8.29 0.17
C MET A 150 6.75 -7.43 1.26
N LYS A 151 7.36 -6.30 1.64
CA LYS A 151 6.75 -5.32 2.56
C LYS A 151 5.64 -4.52 1.88
N TYR A 152 5.72 -4.24 0.59
CA TYR A 152 4.61 -3.63 -0.14
C TYR A 152 3.44 -4.61 -0.25
N LEU A 153 3.73 -5.86 -0.65
CA LEU A 153 2.73 -6.92 -0.87
C LEU A 153 1.98 -7.38 0.39
N GLN A 154 2.37 -6.92 1.58
CA GLN A 154 1.65 -7.23 2.83
C GLN A 154 0.28 -6.56 2.93
N ASP A 155 0.03 -5.50 2.16
CA ASP A 155 -1.27 -4.84 2.07
C ASP A 155 -2.15 -5.56 1.04
N VAL A 156 -2.67 -6.72 1.43
CA VAL A 156 -3.31 -7.69 0.52
C VAL A 156 -4.70 -7.22 0.08
N PRO A 157 -4.95 -7.04 -1.24
CA PRO A 157 -6.29 -6.81 -1.77
C PRO A 157 -7.22 -8.02 -1.62
N GLU A 158 -8.53 -7.76 -1.60
CA GLU A 158 -9.55 -8.82 -1.62
C GLU A 158 -9.36 -9.72 -2.85
N GLY A 159 -9.26 -11.03 -2.63
CA GLY A 159 -9.11 -12.04 -3.68
C GLY A 159 -7.67 -12.52 -3.91
N TYR A 160 -6.67 -11.97 -3.22
CA TYR A 160 -5.26 -12.35 -3.35
C TYR A 160 -4.66 -12.98 -2.08
N GLU A 161 -5.48 -13.23 -1.05
CA GLU A 161 -5.03 -13.73 0.25
C GLU A 161 -4.35 -15.10 0.17
N GLU A 162 -4.89 -15.99 -0.67
CA GLU A 162 -4.35 -17.34 -0.86
C GLU A 162 -2.97 -17.29 -1.53
N VAL A 163 -2.88 -16.64 -2.69
CA VAL A 163 -1.62 -16.54 -3.44
C VAL A 163 -0.54 -15.77 -2.67
N TYR A 164 -0.91 -14.74 -1.90
CA TYR A 164 0.02 -14.03 -1.01
C TYR A 164 0.53 -14.94 0.11
N GLY A 165 -0.35 -15.79 0.66
CA GLY A 165 0.03 -16.79 1.66
C GLY A 165 1.16 -17.69 1.16
N VAL A 166 1.00 -18.26 -0.04
CA VAL A 166 2.01 -19.11 -0.66
C VAL A 166 3.30 -18.33 -0.96
N LEU A 167 3.20 -17.13 -1.54
CA LEU A 167 4.35 -16.28 -1.83
C LEU A 167 5.14 -15.92 -0.57
N LYS A 168 4.45 -15.66 0.55
CA LYS A 168 5.08 -15.37 1.83
C LYS A 168 5.83 -16.58 2.39
N GLU A 169 5.30 -17.78 2.22
CA GLU A 169 6.01 -19.01 2.58
C GLU A 169 7.25 -19.24 1.70
N MET A 170 7.12 -19.02 0.39
CA MET A 170 8.27 -19.04 -0.53
C MET A 170 9.35 -18.07 -0.07
N TYR A 171 8.98 -16.82 0.26
CA TYR A 171 9.91 -15.80 0.75
C TYR A 171 10.67 -16.26 1.99
N GLY A 172 9.98 -16.88 2.96
CA GLY A 172 10.62 -17.42 4.16
C GLY A 172 11.69 -18.48 3.83
N VAL A 173 11.36 -19.41 2.94
CA VAL A 173 12.30 -20.46 2.50
C VAL A 173 13.46 -19.87 1.70
N TYR A 174 13.18 -18.92 0.81
CA TYR A 174 14.20 -18.20 0.04
C TYR A 174 15.21 -17.50 0.95
N VAL A 175 14.75 -16.77 1.98
CA VAL A 175 15.66 -16.08 2.91
C VAL A 175 16.59 -17.07 3.61
N GLU A 176 16.05 -18.18 4.13
CA GLU A 176 16.87 -19.22 4.77
C GLU A 176 17.87 -19.87 3.81
N PHE A 177 17.50 -20.01 2.53
CA PHE A 177 18.35 -20.56 1.48
C PHE A 177 19.47 -19.58 1.09
N ALA A 178 19.13 -18.32 0.83
CA ALA A 178 20.07 -17.26 0.49
C ALA A 178 21.08 -17.01 1.63
N ASP A 179 20.66 -17.12 2.89
CA ASP A 179 21.55 -17.05 4.04
C ASP A 179 22.66 -18.12 3.97
N GLN A 180 22.38 -19.31 3.42
CA GLN A 180 23.40 -20.34 3.23
C GLN A 180 24.40 -20.01 2.12
N ALA A 181 23.99 -19.31 1.06
CA ALA A 181 24.89 -18.83 0.02
C ALA A 181 25.80 -17.71 0.54
N GLN A 182 25.26 -16.78 1.34
CA GLN A 182 26.03 -15.65 1.87
C GLN A 182 26.94 -16.06 3.06
N SER A 183 26.46 -17.00 3.87
CA SER A 183 27.16 -17.48 5.06
C SER A 183 26.87 -18.97 5.32
N PRO A 184 27.60 -19.88 4.65
CA PRO A 184 27.49 -21.32 4.90
C PRO A 184 27.67 -21.67 6.37
N THR A 185 26.87 -22.60 6.88
CA THR A 185 26.94 -23.04 8.29
C THR A 185 26.85 -24.55 8.45
N GLY A 186 27.39 -25.07 9.56
CA GLY A 186 27.33 -26.48 9.90
C GLY A 186 28.54 -27.28 9.40
N SER A 187 28.35 -28.59 9.21
CA SER A 187 29.28 -29.47 8.49
C SER A 187 28.83 -29.64 7.04
N LEU A 188 29.70 -30.16 6.17
CA LEU A 188 29.35 -30.49 4.78
C LEU A 188 28.04 -31.30 4.67
N LEU A 189 27.87 -32.32 5.53
CA LEU A 189 26.67 -33.15 5.53
C LEU A 189 25.41 -32.36 5.93
N SER A 190 25.48 -31.57 7.00
CA SER A 190 24.31 -30.79 7.44
C SER A 190 24.00 -29.63 6.52
N PHE A 191 25.04 -29.02 5.92
CA PHE A 191 24.91 -27.96 4.93
C PHE A 191 24.19 -28.49 3.70
N ASN A 192 24.69 -29.57 3.09
CA ASN A 192 24.09 -30.18 1.90
C ASN A 192 22.68 -30.70 2.15
N SER A 193 22.42 -31.32 3.30
CA SER A 193 21.05 -31.73 3.65
C SER A 193 20.13 -30.52 3.73
N LYS A 194 20.53 -29.49 4.49
CA LYS A 194 19.70 -28.29 4.71
C LYS A 194 19.41 -27.56 3.39
N THR A 195 20.42 -27.33 2.55
CA THR A 195 20.24 -26.60 1.29
C THR A 195 19.40 -27.40 0.30
N ASN A 196 19.58 -28.72 0.21
CA ASN A 196 18.72 -29.58 -0.61
C ASN A 196 17.26 -29.56 -0.13
N ASP A 197 17.02 -29.64 1.19
CA ASP A 197 15.69 -29.59 1.76
C ASP A 197 15.00 -28.25 1.48
N LEU A 198 15.72 -27.13 1.67
CA LEU A 198 15.22 -25.79 1.39
C LEU A 198 14.91 -25.60 -0.11
N TYR A 199 15.80 -26.05 -1.00
CA TYR A 199 15.58 -25.96 -2.44
C TYR A 199 14.37 -26.78 -2.90
N SER A 200 14.25 -28.03 -2.41
CA SER A 200 13.09 -28.88 -2.70
C SER A 200 11.79 -28.27 -2.18
N LYS A 201 11.82 -27.69 -0.98
CA LYS A 201 10.65 -27.02 -0.39
C LYS A 201 10.26 -25.79 -1.18
N PHE A 202 11.23 -24.96 -1.59
CA PHE A 202 10.98 -23.78 -2.40
C PHE A 202 10.29 -24.16 -3.73
N ASN A 203 10.83 -25.15 -4.45
CA ASN A 203 10.22 -25.62 -5.69
C ASN A 203 8.80 -26.14 -5.50
N SER A 204 8.53 -26.86 -4.42
CA SER A 204 7.17 -27.34 -4.12
C SER A 204 6.20 -26.17 -3.88
N LEU A 205 6.63 -25.16 -3.13
CA LEU A 205 5.84 -23.94 -2.91
C LEU A 205 5.68 -23.11 -4.19
N PHE A 206 6.69 -23.08 -5.05
CA PHE A 206 6.62 -22.40 -6.34
C PHE A 206 5.61 -23.08 -7.27
N GLU A 207 5.57 -24.41 -7.33
CA GLU A 207 4.53 -25.13 -8.05
C GLU A 207 3.13 -24.82 -7.50
N GLU A 208 2.97 -24.77 -6.18
CA GLU A 208 1.71 -24.36 -5.54
C GLU A 208 1.34 -22.91 -5.87
N TYR A 209 2.32 -22.01 -5.89
CA TYR A 209 2.14 -20.60 -6.26
C TYR A 209 1.62 -20.48 -7.69
N LEU A 210 2.21 -21.20 -8.65
CA LEU A 210 1.75 -21.22 -10.05
C LEU A 210 0.32 -21.76 -10.20
N ILE A 211 -0.12 -22.65 -9.31
CA ILE A 211 -1.49 -23.21 -9.32
C ILE A 211 -2.50 -22.23 -8.70
N THR A 212 -2.12 -21.57 -7.61
CA THR A 212 -2.97 -20.63 -6.86
C THR A 212 -2.99 -19.22 -7.45
N MET A 213 -2.07 -18.94 -8.38
CA MET A 213 -1.92 -17.66 -9.06
C MET A 213 -3.22 -17.23 -9.77
N PRO A 214 -3.78 -16.05 -9.43
CA PRO A 214 -4.89 -15.45 -10.16
C PRO A 214 -4.52 -15.14 -11.62
N ALA A 215 -5.52 -15.11 -12.50
CA ALA A 215 -5.29 -15.00 -13.94
C ALA A 215 -4.57 -13.70 -14.38
N ASP A 216 -4.82 -12.60 -13.68
CA ASP A 216 -4.18 -11.30 -13.92
C ASP A 216 -2.71 -11.28 -13.46
N VAL A 217 -2.41 -11.86 -12.29
CA VAL A 217 -1.02 -12.09 -11.85
C VAL A 217 -0.27 -12.95 -12.84
N LYS A 218 -0.93 -14.00 -13.36
CA LYS A 218 -0.34 -14.89 -14.35
C LYS A 218 -0.03 -14.18 -15.66
N GLU A 219 -0.95 -13.36 -16.16
CA GLU A 219 -0.75 -12.59 -17.39
C GLU A 219 0.45 -11.64 -17.25
N GLU A 220 0.56 -10.94 -16.12
CA GLU A 220 1.68 -10.03 -15.86
C GLU A 220 3.01 -10.79 -15.66
N TYR A 221 2.98 -11.93 -14.97
CA TYR A 221 4.14 -12.82 -14.79
C TYR A 221 4.67 -13.32 -16.13
N GLU A 222 3.80 -13.85 -17.00
CA GLU A 222 4.17 -14.33 -18.34
C GLU A 222 4.76 -13.19 -19.19
N THR A 223 4.14 -12.01 -19.14
CA THR A 223 4.62 -10.81 -19.84
C THR A 223 6.03 -10.41 -19.37
N TYR A 224 6.27 -10.42 -18.06
CA TYR A 224 7.57 -10.07 -17.49
C TYR A 224 8.65 -11.10 -17.84
N VAL A 225 8.33 -12.40 -17.78
CA VAL A 225 9.23 -13.49 -18.16
C VAL A 225 9.66 -13.35 -19.62
N ASP A 226 8.71 -13.15 -20.52
CA ASP A 226 8.98 -13.05 -21.96
C ASP A 226 9.86 -11.83 -22.27
N LYS A 227 9.62 -10.71 -21.59
CA LYS A 227 10.44 -9.51 -21.73
C LYS A 227 11.89 -9.71 -21.30
N ASN A 228 12.13 -10.47 -20.23
CA ASN A 228 13.50 -10.70 -19.72
C ASN A 228 14.26 -11.77 -20.53
N LYS A 229 13.57 -12.80 -21.04
CA LYS A 229 14.19 -13.74 -22.00
C LYS A 229 14.74 -13.04 -23.24
N ASN A 230 13.94 -12.15 -23.84
CA ASN A 230 14.34 -11.46 -25.07
C ASN A 230 15.53 -10.50 -24.85
N LYS A 231 15.69 -9.93 -23.65
CA LYS A 231 16.84 -9.07 -23.34
C LYS A 231 18.15 -9.85 -23.26
N GLU A 232 18.12 -11.05 -22.67
CA GLU A 232 19.31 -11.92 -22.61
C GLU A 232 19.75 -12.38 -24.01
N GLU A 233 18.79 -12.62 -24.92
CA GLU A 233 19.07 -12.96 -26.32
C GLU A 233 19.70 -11.78 -27.09
N GLU A 234 19.25 -10.54 -26.87
CA GLU A 234 19.84 -9.35 -27.51
C GLU A 234 21.26 -9.05 -26.99
N GLU A 235 21.52 -9.19 -25.69
CA GLU A 235 22.84 -8.96 -25.10
C GLU A 235 23.88 -10.03 -25.48
N THR A 236 23.43 -11.26 -25.75
CA THR A 236 24.30 -12.36 -26.22
C THR A 236 24.66 -12.23 -27.70
N GLU A 237 23.76 -11.72 -28.55
CA GLU A 237 24.08 -11.43 -29.96
C GLU A 237 25.05 -10.24 -30.13
N ASP A 238 24.99 -9.24 -29.23
CA ASP A 238 25.88 -8.07 -29.25
C ASP A 238 27.29 -8.35 -28.72
N THR A 239 27.48 -9.41 -27.92
CA THR A 239 28.79 -9.80 -27.38
C THR A 239 29.56 -10.78 -28.27
N GLU A 240 28.91 -11.39 -29.26
CA GLU A 240 29.54 -12.26 -30.27
C GLU A 240 30.02 -11.54 -31.55
N ASN A 241 29.80 -10.22 -31.68
CA ASN A 241 30.19 -9.41 -32.86
C ASN A 241 31.39 -8.47 -32.64
#